data_AF-A0A821JXD4-F1
#
_entry.id   AF-A0A821JXD4-F1
#
_cell.length_a   1.000
_cell.length_b   1.000
_cell.length_c   1.000
_cell.angle_alpha   90.00
_cell.angle_beta   90.00
_cell.angle_gamma   90.00
#
_symmetry.space_group_name_H-M   'P 1'
#
loop_
_entity.id
_entity.type
_entity.pdbx_description
1 polymer ?
#
loop_
_entity_poly.entity_id
_entity_poly.type
_entity_poly.pdbx_seq_one_letter_code
_entity_poly.pdbx_strand_id
1 'polypeptide(L)'
;FLGVSGPIKFGANATDRIDGIYYVIQNVQPSVNGVDFLPVLQWSRSNKWTTYTLSDVIVWPGNTLTYPTGFAGLAGVKLSICVIESVPFTIRTDILEQNTKKLVGYIPDLIDILQSKMGFIPHIILASSNQTYNGV
;
A
#
# COMPACT_ATOMS: atom_id res chain seq x y z
N PHE A 1 -27.26 33.31 12.50
CA PHE A 1 -28.59 33.05 11.91
C PHE A 1 -28.70 31.57 11.55
N LEU A 2 -29.90 31.00 11.43
CA LEU A 2 -30.06 29.61 10.99
C LEU A 2 -30.33 29.60 9.48
N GLY A 3 -29.51 28.88 8.72
CA GLY A 3 -29.70 28.72 7.27
C GLY A 3 -29.86 27.25 6.87
N VAL A 4 -29.97 27.00 5.57
CA VAL A 4 -30.13 25.65 4.98
C VAL A 4 -29.00 24.67 5.33
N SER A 5 -27.82 25.19 5.69
CA SER A 5 -26.63 24.41 6.08
C SER A 5 -26.42 24.36 7.61
N GLY A 6 -27.41 24.80 8.39
CA GLY A 6 -27.33 24.88 9.84
C GLY A 6 -26.99 26.27 10.38
N PRO A 7 -26.48 26.37 11.62
CA PRO A 7 -26.10 27.64 12.22
C PRO A 7 -25.00 28.32 11.43
N ILE A 8 -25.20 29.59 11.09
CA ILE A 8 -24.21 30.38 10.35
C ILE A 8 -23.68 31.47 11.27
N LYS A 9 -22.37 31.34 11.53
CA LYS A 9 -21.56 32.19 12.39
C LYS A 9 -20.20 32.41 11.72
N PHE A 10 -19.70 33.64 11.73
CA PHE A 10 -18.39 34.00 11.18
C PHE A 10 -17.51 34.57 12.29
N GLY A 11 -16.20 34.40 12.16
CA GLY A 11 -15.22 34.97 13.09
C GLY A 11 -14.78 36.35 12.65
N ALA A 12 -14.33 37.19 13.58
CA ALA A 12 -13.77 38.50 13.24
C ALA A 12 -12.53 38.41 12.32
N ASN A 13 -11.81 37.28 12.38
CA ASN A 13 -10.52 37.09 11.70
C ASN A 13 -10.56 35.98 10.63
N ALA A 14 -11.74 35.47 10.27
CA ALA A 14 -11.87 34.39 9.28
C ALA A 14 -13.08 34.65 8.39
N THR A 15 -12.87 34.50 7.08
CA THR A 15 -13.93 34.60 6.05
C THR A 15 -14.81 33.35 6.00
N ASP A 16 -14.29 32.21 6.46
CA ASP A 16 -15.05 30.98 6.56
C ASP A 16 -15.99 31.00 7.76
N ARG A 17 -17.09 30.26 7.66
CA ARG A 17 -17.98 30.00 8.79
C ARG A 17 -17.18 29.36 9.93
N ILE A 18 -17.60 29.57 11.16
CA ILE A 18 -17.06 28.90 12.35
C ILE A 18 -17.72 27.53 12.50
N ASP A 19 -19.04 27.51 12.37
CA ASP A 19 -19.88 26.33 12.55
C ASP A 19 -20.34 25.85 11.17
N GLY A 20 -19.70 24.80 10.67
CA GLY A 20 -19.97 24.25 9.35
C GLY A 20 -19.44 22.83 9.18
N ILE A 21 -20.11 22.06 8.33
CA ILE A 21 -19.58 20.83 7.76
C ILE A 21 -18.91 21.20 6.44
N TYR A 22 -17.63 20.90 6.29
CA TYR A 22 -16.85 21.29 5.11
C TYR A 22 -16.57 20.12 4.18
N TYR A 23 -16.46 18.92 4.74
CA TYR A 23 -16.18 17.71 4.00
C TYR A 23 -17.12 16.60 4.43
N VAL A 24 -17.62 15.83 3.45
CA VAL A 24 -18.36 14.60 3.68
C VAL A 24 -17.66 13.51 2.87
N ILE A 25 -17.28 12.42 3.53
CA ILE A 25 -16.69 11.25 2.89
C ILE A 25 -17.82 10.27 2.62
N GLN A 26 -17.83 9.73 1.40
CA GLN A 26 -18.73 8.67 0.98
C GLN A 26 -17.97 7.35 0.86
N ASN A 27 -18.55 6.28 1.39
CA ASN A 27 -18.10 4.92 1.17
C ASN A 27 -18.83 4.35 -0.06
N VAL A 28 -18.06 3.83 -1.00
CA VAL A 28 -18.56 3.25 -2.24
C VAL A 28 -18.90 1.79 -1.96
N GLN A 29 -20.18 1.45 -2.01
CA GLN A 29 -20.68 0.13 -1.63
C GLN A 29 -21.48 -0.51 -2.77
N PRO A 30 -21.37 -1.84 -2.97
CA PRO A 30 -22.23 -2.54 -3.92
C PRO A 30 -23.68 -2.56 -3.42
N SER A 31 -24.62 -2.34 -4.32
CA SER A 31 -26.05 -2.40 -4.08
C SER A 31 -26.75 -3.28 -5.12
N VAL A 32 -28.03 -3.62 -4.89
CA VAL A 32 -28.82 -4.44 -5.82
C VAL A 32 -28.87 -3.83 -7.23
N ASN A 33 -28.76 -2.51 -7.33
CA ASN A 33 -28.83 -1.76 -8.58
C ASN A 33 -27.46 -1.27 -9.08
N GLY A 34 -26.36 -1.71 -8.45
CA GLY A 34 -25.00 -1.36 -8.88
C GLY A 34 -24.13 -0.89 -7.72
N VAL A 35 -23.82 0.41 -7.69
CA VAL A 35 -22.90 1.02 -6.74
C VAL A 35 -23.54 2.25 -6.11
N ASP A 36 -23.60 2.24 -4.78
CA ASP A 36 -24.13 3.34 -3.98
C ASP A 36 -22.98 4.11 -3.31
N PHE A 37 -23.18 5.42 -3.15
CA PHE A 37 -22.24 6.32 -2.48
C PHE A 37 -22.86 6.78 -1.15
N LEU A 38 -22.53 6.08 -0.07
CA LEU A 38 -23.13 6.32 1.24
C LEU A 38 -22.25 7.24 2.09
N PRO A 39 -22.75 8.38 2.59
CA PRO A 39 -21.97 9.24 3.49
C PRO A 39 -21.67 8.49 4.79
N VAL A 40 -20.41 8.49 5.22
CA VAL A 40 -19.96 7.75 6.41
C VAL A 40 -19.24 8.63 7.42
N LEU A 41 -18.55 9.67 6.95
CA LEU A 41 -17.84 10.61 7.81
C LEU A 41 -18.14 12.04 7.36
N GLN A 42 -18.13 12.94 8.32
CA GLN A 42 -18.15 14.38 8.07
C GLN A 42 -17.04 15.06 8.83
N TRP A 43 -16.53 16.16 8.28
CA TRP A 43 -15.55 17.00 8.93
C TRP A 43 -16.11 18.37 9.23
N SER A 44 -15.93 18.81 10.47
CA SER A 44 -16.19 20.17 10.92
C SER A 44 -14.97 20.72 11.67
N ARG A 45 -14.85 22.04 11.74
CA ARG A 45 -13.73 22.68 12.45
C ARG A 45 -13.76 22.38 13.96
N SER A 46 -14.95 22.25 14.54
CA SER A 46 -15.18 21.98 15.97
C SER A 46 -14.94 20.50 16.32
N ASN A 47 -15.52 19.58 15.55
CA ASN A 47 -15.53 18.16 15.91
C ASN A 47 -14.52 17.32 15.11
N LYS A 48 -13.77 17.92 14.17
CA LYS A 48 -12.92 17.22 13.20
C LYS A 48 -13.74 16.14 12.47
N TRP A 49 -13.13 14.99 12.19
CA TRP A 49 -13.82 13.85 11.59
C TRP A 49 -14.72 13.17 12.62
N THR A 50 -16.01 13.08 12.31
CA THR A 50 -17.00 12.30 13.06
C THR A 50 -17.78 11.42 12.09
N THR A 51 -18.44 10.39 12.60
CA THR A 51 -19.42 9.64 11.81
C THR A 51 -20.53 10.57 11.33
N TYR A 52 -21.04 10.30 10.13
CA TYR A 52 -22.13 11.10 9.55
C TYR A 52 -23.44 10.83 10.31
N THR A 53 -23.77 9.56 10.55
CA THR A 53 -24.79 9.10 11.50
C THR A 53 -24.22 8.04 12.46
N LEU A 54 -25.01 7.61 13.45
CA LEU A 54 -24.60 6.55 14.39
C LEU A 54 -24.62 5.15 13.77
N SER A 55 -25.33 4.97 12.65
CA SER A 55 -25.51 3.68 11.98
C SER A 55 -24.60 3.49 10.76
N ASP A 56 -23.84 4.50 10.37
CA ASP A 56 -23.00 4.43 9.18
C ASP A 56 -21.76 3.56 9.43
N VAL A 57 -21.50 2.67 8.48
CA VAL A 57 -20.37 1.73 8.56
C VAL A 57 -19.49 1.89 7.32
N ILE A 58 -18.19 1.95 7.55
CA ILE A 58 -17.20 1.91 6.48
C ILE A 58 -16.97 0.45 6.09
N VAL A 59 -17.33 0.11 4.86
CA VAL A 59 -17.01 -1.19 4.26
C VAL A 59 -15.70 -1.05 3.50
N TRP A 60 -14.72 -1.87 3.88
CA TRP A 60 -13.40 -1.93 3.24
C TRP A 60 -13.43 -2.90 2.06
N PRO A 61 -12.45 -2.80 1.13
CA PRO A 61 -12.32 -3.74 0.02
C PRO A 61 -12.35 -5.20 0.50
N GLY A 62 -13.07 -6.05 -0.24
CA GLY A 62 -13.33 -7.44 0.19
C GLY A 62 -14.59 -7.59 1.06
N ASN A 63 -15.44 -6.57 1.14
CA ASN A 63 -16.70 -6.57 1.89
C ASN A 63 -16.49 -6.84 3.40
N THR A 64 -15.50 -6.16 4.00
CA THR A 64 -15.12 -6.34 5.40
C THR A 64 -15.34 -5.06 6.22
N LEU A 65 -15.78 -5.22 7.46
CA LEU A 65 -15.86 -4.15 8.46
C LEU A 65 -14.56 -3.97 9.24
N THR A 66 -13.64 -4.92 9.08
CA THR A 66 -12.32 -4.87 9.72
C THR A 66 -11.43 -3.95 8.91
N TYR A 67 -11.00 -2.85 9.53
CA TYR A 67 -10.09 -1.93 8.87
C TYR A 67 -8.74 -2.60 8.61
N PRO A 68 -8.13 -2.39 7.43
CA PRO A 68 -6.79 -2.87 7.18
C PRO A 68 -5.83 -2.14 8.12
N THR A 69 -5.19 -2.90 9.02
CA THR A 69 -4.15 -2.40 9.94
C THR A 69 -2.75 -2.44 9.31
N GLY A 70 -2.61 -3.11 8.16
CA GLY A 70 -1.32 -3.41 7.55
C GLY A 70 -0.83 -2.32 6.59
N PHE A 71 0.48 -2.10 6.61
CA PHE A 71 1.18 -1.50 5.47
C PHE A 71 1.31 -2.56 4.36
N ALA A 72 1.48 -2.12 3.11
CA ALA A 72 1.76 -3.04 2.01
C ALA A 72 3.06 -3.83 2.31
N GLY A 73 2.92 -5.13 2.54
CA GLY A 73 4.05 -6.04 2.79
C GLY A 73 4.64 -6.59 1.49
N LEU A 74 5.86 -7.13 1.56
CA LEU A 74 6.52 -7.79 0.40
C LEU A 74 6.01 -9.21 0.15
N ALA A 75 5.18 -9.76 1.03
CA ALA A 75 4.63 -11.10 0.90
C ALA A 75 3.81 -11.23 -0.40
N GLY A 76 4.15 -12.20 -1.24
CA GLY A 76 3.50 -12.43 -2.54
C GLY A 76 3.93 -11.47 -3.66
N VAL A 77 4.80 -10.49 -3.39
CA VAL A 77 5.31 -9.56 -4.41
C VAL A 77 6.44 -10.22 -5.20
N LYS A 78 6.40 -10.14 -6.54
CA LYS A 78 7.52 -10.54 -7.39
C LYS A 78 8.61 -9.47 -7.35
N LEU A 79 9.73 -9.79 -6.71
CA LEU A 79 10.87 -8.87 -6.55
C LEU A 79 11.96 -9.21 -7.56
N SER A 80 12.25 -8.28 -8.47
CA SER A 80 13.37 -8.40 -9.41
C SER A 80 14.67 -7.99 -8.72
N ILE A 81 15.62 -8.92 -8.61
CA ILE A 81 16.90 -8.72 -7.93
C ILE A 81 18.01 -8.89 -8.96
N CYS A 82 18.79 -7.83 -9.21
CA CYS A 82 19.96 -7.91 -10.06
C CYS A 82 21.18 -8.29 -9.20
N VAL A 83 21.89 -9.35 -9.58
CA VAL A 83 23.12 -9.78 -8.92
C VAL A 83 24.28 -9.78 -9.92
N ILE A 84 25.47 -9.42 -9.45
CA ILE A 84 26.70 -9.56 -10.24
C ILE A 84 27.43 -10.84 -9.85
N GLU A 85 28.21 -11.38 -10.78
CA GLU A 85 29.10 -12.51 -10.49
C GLU A 85 30.34 -12.00 -9.73
N SER A 86 30.60 -12.56 -8.55
CA SER A 86 31.72 -12.16 -7.70
C SER A 86 32.01 -13.28 -6.72
N VAL A 87 33.15 -13.96 -6.88
CA VAL A 87 33.59 -15.01 -5.95
C VAL A 87 34.03 -14.36 -4.63
N PRO A 88 33.60 -14.83 -3.44
CA PRO A 88 32.76 -16.02 -3.17
C PRO A 88 31.25 -15.71 -2.97
N PHE A 89 30.82 -14.49 -3.24
CA PHE A 89 29.48 -13.99 -2.91
C PHE A 89 28.38 -14.51 -3.85
N THR A 90 28.65 -14.56 -5.15
CA THR A 90 27.76 -15.07 -6.19
C THR A 90 28.60 -15.78 -7.24
N ILE A 91 28.40 -17.08 -7.38
CA ILE A 91 29.09 -17.96 -8.32
C ILE A 91 28.04 -18.57 -9.23
N ARG A 92 28.32 -18.56 -10.53
CA ARG A 92 27.49 -19.26 -11.49
C ARG A 92 27.94 -20.71 -11.64
N THR A 93 27.03 -21.64 -11.43
CA THR A 93 27.26 -23.07 -11.66
C THR A 93 26.28 -23.55 -12.73
N ASP A 94 26.82 -24.07 -13.83
CA ASP A 94 26.01 -24.68 -14.87
C ASP A 94 25.73 -26.14 -14.48
N ILE A 95 24.47 -26.48 -14.21
CA ILE A 95 24.07 -27.86 -13.92
C ILE A 95 23.84 -28.58 -15.25
N LEU A 96 24.80 -29.44 -15.62
CA LEU A 96 24.87 -30.15 -16.89
C LEU A 96 23.63 -31.01 -17.20
N GLU A 97 22.90 -31.48 -16.18
CA GLU A 97 21.77 -32.40 -16.36
C GLU A 97 20.46 -31.72 -16.78
N GLN A 98 20.31 -30.40 -16.58
CA GLN A 98 19.04 -29.70 -16.79
C GLN A 98 19.16 -28.41 -17.62
N ASN A 99 20.33 -28.11 -18.21
CA ASN A 99 20.61 -26.81 -18.86
C ASN A 99 20.22 -25.60 -17.98
N THR A 100 20.18 -25.80 -16.67
CA THR A 100 19.70 -24.80 -15.72
C THR A 100 20.91 -24.15 -15.06
N LYS A 101 20.95 -22.82 -15.12
CA LYS A 101 22.01 -22.02 -14.50
C LYS A 101 21.62 -21.82 -13.04
N LYS A 102 22.39 -22.37 -12.12
CA LYS A 102 22.20 -22.16 -10.67
C LYS A 102 23.19 -21.13 -10.18
N LEU A 103 22.72 -20.20 -9.36
CA LEU A 103 23.58 -19.26 -8.63
C LEU A 103 23.81 -19.83 -7.24
N VAL A 104 25.06 -19.89 -6.81
CA VAL A 104 25.47 -20.38 -5.49
C VAL A 104 26.40 -19.37 -4.83
N GLY A 105 26.38 -19.31 -3.50
CA GLY A 105 27.21 -18.38 -2.73
C GLY A 105 26.40 -17.62 -1.69
N TYR A 106 27.07 -16.72 -0.98
CA TYR A 106 26.47 -15.98 0.13
C TYR A 106 25.21 -15.18 -0.24
N ILE A 107 25.19 -14.52 -1.40
CA ILE A 107 24.06 -13.66 -1.80
C ILE A 107 22.81 -14.49 -2.17
N PRO A 108 22.89 -15.53 -3.02
CA PRO A 108 21.77 -16.46 -3.21
C PRO A 108 21.24 -17.04 -1.89
N ASP A 109 22.11 -17.50 -1.00
CA ASP A 109 21.70 -18.10 0.29
C ASP A 109 20.99 -17.06 1.18
N LEU A 110 21.48 -15.81 1.20
CA LEU A 110 20.82 -14.72 1.91
C LEU A 110 19.42 -14.42 1.33
N ILE A 111 19.28 -14.41 0.00
CA ILE A 111 17.99 -14.19 -0.67
C ILE A 111 17.01 -15.31 -0.30
N ASP A 112 17.45 -16.56 -0.23
CA ASP A 112 16.60 -17.69 0.17
C ASP A 112 16.13 -17.54 1.64
N ILE A 113 17.02 -17.11 2.53
CA ILE A 113 16.64 -16.81 3.93
C ILE A 113 15.63 -15.67 3.99
N LEU A 114 15.87 -14.59 3.23
CA LEU A 114 14.96 -13.44 3.20
C LEU A 114 13.61 -13.82 2.60
N GLN A 115 13.58 -14.65 1.55
CA GLN A 115 12.37 -15.19 0.97
C GLN A 115 11.57 -15.97 2.02
N SER A 116 12.22 -16.85 2.79
CA SER A 116 11.55 -17.64 3.83
C SER A 116 10.94 -16.77 4.94
N LYS A 117 11.58 -15.63 5.27
CA LYS A 117 11.15 -14.72 6.34
C LYS A 117 10.11 -13.69 5.89
N MET A 118 10.21 -13.22 4.65
CA MET A 118 9.42 -12.09 4.14
C MET A 118 8.35 -12.50 3.11
N GLY A 119 8.44 -13.72 2.56
CA GLY A 119 7.43 -14.31 1.68
C GLY A 119 7.34 -13.68 0.28
N PHE A 120 8.33 -12.93 -0.17
CA PHE A 120 8.38 -12.41 -1.54
C PHE A 120 8.76 -13.51 -2.53
N ILE A 121 8.52 -13.27 -3.82
CA ILE A 121 8.86 -14.18 -4.90
C ILE A 121 10.12 -13.63 -5.60
N PRO A 122 11.32 -14.21 -5.39
CA PRO A 122 12.54 -13.72 -6.00
C PRO A 122 12.53 -13.97 -7.51
N HIS A 123 12.94 -12.96 -8.28
CA HIS A 123 13.26 -13.06 -9.70
C HIS A 123 14.69 -12.55 -9.89
N ILE A 124 15.66 -13.47 -9.77
CA ILE A 124 17.07 -13.15 -9.78
C ILE A 124 17.56 -13.03 -11.24
N ILE A 125 18.16 -11.90 -11.56
CA ILE A 125 18.73 -11.59 -12.87
C ILE A 125 20.25 -11.45 -12.66
N LEU A 126 21.03 -12.24 -13.39
CA LEU A 126 22.47 -12.08 -13.42
C LEU A 126 22.83 -10.93 -14.36
N ALA A 127 23.55 -9.93 -13.85
CA ALA A 127 24.09 -8.83 -14.64
C ALA A 127 25.08 -9.34 -15.68
N SER A 128 25.26 -8.58 -16.76
CA SER A 128 26.27 -8.91 -17.78
C SER A 128 27.67 -8.89 -17.15
N SER A 129 28.55 -9.79 -17.59
CA SER A 129 29.93 -9.90 -17.11
C SER A 129 30.78 -8.63 -17.29
N ASN A 130 30.29 -7.67 -18.07
CA ASN A 130 30.94 -6.38 -18.30
C ASN A 130 30.53 -5.30 -17.27
N GLN A 131 29.61 -5.60 -16.36
CA GLN A 131 29.13 -4.67 -15.33
C GLN A 131 29.80 -5.00 -14.00
N THR A 132 30.62 -4.07 -13.49
CA THR A 132 31.20 -4.15 -12.15
C THR A 132 30.53 -3.13 -11.25
N TYR A 133 30.56 -3.32 -9.93
CA TYR A 133 30.04 -2.33 -8.96
C TYR A 133 30.66 -0.94 -9.13
N ASN A 134 31.87 -0.87 -9.71
CA ASN A 134 32.63 0.37 -9.91
C ASN A 134 32.42 1.01 -11.30
N GLY A 135 31.46 0.50 -12.09
CA GLY A 135 31.16 0.97 -13.45
C GLY A 135 29.89 1.82 -13.56
N VAL A 136 29.52 2.54 -12.50
CA VAL A 136 28.51 3.62 -12.52
C VAL A 136 29.24 4.95 -12.35
#